data_AF-A0A838QU99-F1
#
_entry.id   AF-A0A838QU99-F1
#
_cell.length_a   1.000
_cell.length_b   1.000
_cell.length_c   1.000
_cell.angle_alpha   90.00
_cell.angle_beta   90.00
_cell.angle_gamma   90.00
#
_symmetry.space_group_name_H-M   'P 1'
#
loop_
_entity.id
_entity.type
_entity.pdbx_description
1 polymer ?
#
loop_
_entity_poly.entity_id
_entity_poly.type
_entity_poly.pdbx_seq_one_letter_code
_entity_poly.pdbx_strand_id
1 'polypeptide(L)'
;MNEDWKTEYGGYPGGTEPRHERPAPPPKSSRPPADPPVDWSEAELGQLSLASLEKLIASAEAGDATAVAAFRQFLDKGGSAAWREVGDLADVAEKMLVAKVFTGAKAPALAARRRFQDLRTELAEDHATPLEKLAIDRVILASMFACAVDFLVAAEGPGGLTSEKRIQAQALAEKRVHAAMKSLQTAREISRAAVAGPLRLFGSRTRSTEPPLRAATG
;
A
#
# COMPACT_ATOMS: atom_id res chain seq x y z
N MET A 1 14.60 -37.63 -0.75
CA MET A 1 14.14 -36.22 -0.84
C MET A 1 14.82 -35.49 0.29
N ASN A 2 15.99 -34.90 0.01
CA ASN A 2 16.88 -34.33 1.02
C ASN A 2 16.62 -32.85 1.20
N GLU A 3 16.46 -32.46 2.46
CA GLU A 3 16.51 -31.10 2.97
C GLU A 3 17.97 -30.63 2.98
N ASP A 4 18.39 -29.80 2.03
CA ASP A 4 19.76 -29.24 2.05
C ASP A 4 19.85 -27.81 1.47
N TRP A 5 18.82 -26.99 1.71
CA TRP A 5 18.83 -25.58 1.29
C TRP A 5 19.41 -24.62 2.36
N LYS A 6 19.74 -25.12 3.56
CA LYS A 6 20.19 -24.28 4.69
C LYS A 6 21.68 -23.91 4.66
N THR A 7 22.43 -24.33 3.66
CA THR A 7 23.90 -24.25 3.69
C THR A 7 24.48 -23.25 2.67
N GLU A 8 23.65 -22.59 1.85
CA GLU A 8 24.14 -21.71 0.77
C GLU A 8 24.03 -20.19 1.07
N TYR A 9 23.45 -19.79 2.20
CA TYR A 9 23.61 -18.40 2.68
C TYR A 9 24.83 -18.34 3.60
N GLY A 10 25.97 -18.26 2.92
CA GLY A 10 27.32 -18.24 3.47
C GLY A 10 27.48 -17.35 4.69
N GLY A 11 28.26 -17.87 5.63
CA GLY A 11 28.86 -17.07 6.70
C GLY A 11 29.51 -15.85 6.09
N TYR A 12 29.12 -14.68 6.58
CA TYR A 12 29.88 -13.46 6.38
C TYR A 12 31.26 -13.71 7.00
N PRO A 13 32.34 -13.83 6.21
CA PRO A 13 33.67 -13.76 6.78
C PRO A 13 33.74 -12.41 7.50
N GLY A 14 34.26 -12.41 8.73
CA GLY A 14 34.43 -11.24 9.58
C GLY A 14 35.40 -10.24 8.95
N GLY A 15 35.00 -9.63 7.85
CA GLY A 15 35.65 -8.49 7.25
C GLY A 15 35.50 -7.35 8.23
N THR A 16 36.63 -6.81 8.67
CA THR A 16 36.71 -5.48 9.24
C THR A 16 36.18 -4.52 8.18
N GLU A 17 34.88 -4.24 8.20
CA GLU A 17 34.29 -3.21 7.37
C GLU A 17 35.09 -1.93 7.61
N PRO A 18 35.61 -1.28 6.55
CA PRO A 18 36.22 0.02 6.69
C PRO A 18 35.21 0.91 7.40
N ARG A 19 35.60 1.51 8.54
CA ARG A 19 34.80 2.54 9.21
C ARG A 19 34.58 3.66 8.19
N HIS A 20 33.49 3.57 7.45
CA HIS A 20 32.95 4.69 6.71
C HIS A 20 32.66 5.74 7.77
N GLU A 21 33.48 6.79 7.80
CA GLU A 21 33.21 7.99 8.58
C GLU A 21 31.75 8.34 8.34
N ARG A 22 30.94 8.30 9.40
CA ARG A 22 29.54 8.69 9.31
C ARG A 22 29.54 10.08 8.67
N PRO A 23 28.94 10.26 7.47
CA PRO A 23 28.86 11.57 6.87
C PRO A 23 28.26 12.52 7.92
N ALA A 24 28.86 13.70 8.04
CA ALA A 24 28.41 14.71 8.99
C ALA A 24 26.89 14.84 8.89
N PRO A 25 26.16 14.91 10.04
CA PRO A 25 24.71 15.02 10.02
C PRO A 25 24.34 16.17 9.08
N PRO A 26 23.34 15.96 8.19
CA PRO A 26 22.94 17.01 7.26
C PRO A 26 22.69 18.29 8.07
N PRO A 27 23.09 19.47 7.55
CA PRO A 27 22.86 20.73 8.24
C PRO A 27 21.40 20.76 8.66
N LYS A 28 21.14 21.10 9.93
CA LYS A 28 19.78 21.18 10.49
C LYS A 28 18.94 21.99 9.51
N SER A 29 18.11 21.29 8.74
CA SER A 29 17.25 21.89 7.72
C SER A 29 16.51 23.03 8.40
N SER A 30 16.85 24.25 8.01
CA SER A 30 16.10 25.44 8.40
C SER A 30 14.66 25.14 8.06
N ARG A 31 13.82 25.03 9.10
CA ARG A 31 12.37 24.85 8.97
C ARG A 31 11.92 25.74 7.80
N PRO A 32 11.29 25.19 6.76
CA PRO A 32 10.91 25.98 5.60
C PRO A 32 10.15 27.22 6.09
N PRO A 33 10.42 28.40 5.49
CA PRO A 33 9.77 29.64 5.89
C PRO A 33 8.27 29.39 5.97
N ALA A 34 7.64 29.88 7.03
CA ALA A 34 6.19 29.72 7.20
C ALA A 34 5.49 30.22 5.93
N ASP A 35 4.67 29.35 5.34
CA ASP A 35 3.94 29.64 4.11
C ASP A 35 3.18 30.97 4.28
N PRO A 36 3.16 31.85 3.26
CA PRO A 36 2.42 33.10 3.34
C PRO A 36 0.95 32.79 3.64
N PRO A 37 0.31 33.54 4.56
CA PRO A 37 -1.07 33.29 4.91
C PRO A 37 -1.96 33.62 3.72
N VAL A 38 -2.37 32.59 2.99
CA VAL A 38 -3.55 32.66 2.14
C VAL A 38 -4.72 32.47 3.10
N ASP A 39 -5.65 33.42 3.17
CA ASP A 39 -6.85 33.30 4.00
C ASP A 39 -8.09 33.29 3.10
N TRP A 40 -8.32 32.14 2.46
CA TRP A 40 -9.58 31.91 1.74
C TRP A 40 -10.69 31.67 2.76
N SER A 41 -11.80 32.39 2.60
CA SER A 41 -13.01 32.16 3.35
C SER A 41 -13.67 30.82 2.95
N GLU A 42 -14.47 30.23 3.84
CA GLU A 42 -15.24 29.00 3.52
C GLU A 42 -16.15 29.17 2.31
N ALA A 43 -16.68 30.39 2.09
CA ALA A 43 -17.53 30.70 0.95
C ALA A 43 -16.76 30.66 -0.38
N GLU A 44 -15.53 31.18 -0.41
CA GLU A 44 -14.66 31.14 -1.59
C GLU A 44 -14.22 29.70 -1.89
N LEU A 45 -13.93 28.92 -0.86
CA LEU A 45 -13.61 27.50 -0.97
C LEU A 45 -14.76 26.68 -1.57
N GLY A 46 -16.00 26.97 -1.15
CA GLY A 46 -17.19 26.30 -1.67
C GLY A 46 -17.53 26.66 -3.12
N GLN A 47 -16.97 27.75 -3.65
CA GLN A 47 -17.19 28.24 -5.01
C GLN A 47 -16.03 27.92 -5.96
N LEU A 48 -14.98 27.23 -5.51
CA LEU A 48 -13.89 26.83 -6.38
C LEU A 48 -14.41 25.87 -7.46
N SER A 49 -14.37 26.33 -8.72
CA SER A 49 -14.68 25.48 -9.86
C SER A 49 -13.61 24.40 -10.06
N LEU A 50 -13.96 23.29 -10.71
CA LEU A 50 -13.00 22.23 -11.06
C LEU A 50 -11.81 22.80 -11.87
N ALA A 51 -12.07 23.70 -12.81
CA ALA A 51 -11.03 24.36 -13.60
C ALA A 51 -10.09 25.25 -12.75
N SER A 52 -10.62 25.89 -11.70
CA SER A 52 -9.81 26.66 -10.74
C SER A 52 -8.93 25.73 -9.89
N LEU A 53 -9.47 24.59 -9.49
CA LEU A 53 -8.73 23.57 -8.74
C LEU A 53 -7.62 22.93 -9.58
N GLU A 54 -7.89 22.61 -10.84
CA GLU A 54 -6.88 22.10 -11.79
C GLU A 54 -5.72 23.08 -11.98
N LYS A 55 -6.02 24.38 -12.13
CA LYS A 55 -4.99 25.43 -12.20
C LYS A 55 -4.18 25.53 -10.91
N LEU A 56 -4.84 25.43 -9.76
CA LEU A 56 -4.18 25.47 -8.46
C LEU A 56 -3.22 24.28 -8.29
N ILE A 57 -3.65 23.08 -8.67
CA ILE A 57 -2.83 21.87 -8.66
C ILE A 57 -1.64 22.03 -9.61
N ALA A 58 -1.87 22.49 -10.85
CA ALA A 58 -0.79 22.70 -11.81
C ALA A 58 0.27 23.70 -11.31
N SER A 59 -0.15 24.80 -10.67
CA SER A 59 0.79 25.75 -10.05
C SER A 59 1.54 25.14 -8.87
N ALA A 60 0.87 24.35 -8.03
CA ALA A 60 1.50 23.65 -6.92
C ALA A 60 2.54 22.63 -7.39
N GLU A 61 2.23 21.87 -8.45
CA GLU A 61 3.16 20.92 -9.09
C GLU A 61 4.37 21.62 -9.73
N ALA A 62 4.19 22.87 -10.21
CA ALA A 62 5.27 23.71 -10.70
C ALA A 62 6.15 24.30 -9.57
N GLY A 63 5.83 24.04 -8.30
CA GLY A 63 6.60 24.50 -7.15
C GLY A 63 6.21 25.88 -6.61
N ASP A 64 5.05 26.42 -7.00
CA ASP A 64 4.53 27.67 -6.43
C ASP A 64 4.10 27.45 -4.97
N ALA A 65 4.88 28.00 -4.05
CA ALA A 65 4.63 27.90 -2.60
C ALA A 65 3.27 28.49 -2.19
N THR A 66 2.79 29.53 -2.87
CA THR A 66 1.48 30.13 -2.58
C THR A 66 0.34 29.22 -3.00
N ALA A 67 0.48 28.54 -4.15
CA ALA A 67 -0.48 27.55 -4.62
C ALA A 67 -0.51 26.30 -3.72
N VAL A 68 0.65 25.84 -3.23
CA VAL A 68 0.72 24.74 -2.25
C VAL A 68 0.02 25.12 -0.95
N ALA A 69 0.26 26.33 -0.43
CA ALA A 69 -0.37 26.83 0.79
C ALA A 69 -1.90 26.92 0.64
N ALA A 70 -2.37 27.48 -0.47
CA ALA A 70 -3.80 27.58 -0.81
C ALA A 70 -4.45 26.19 -0.98
N PHE A 71 -3.77 25.25 -1.65
CA PHE A 71 -4.26 23.87 -1.78
C PHE A 71 -4.35 23.16 -0.42
N ARG A 72 -3.35 23.33 0.46
CA ARG A 72 -3.40 22.79 1.82
C ARG A 72 -4.57 23.38 2.61
N GLN A 73 -4.76 24.70 2.54
CA GLN A 73 -5.89 25.34 3.19
C GLN A 73 -7.24 24.83 2.66
N PHE A 74 -7.34 24.57 1.35
CA PHE A 74 -8.51 23.96 0.73
C PHE A 74 -8.81 22.57 1.30
N LEU A 75 -7.78 21.75 1.51
CA LEU A 75 -7.91 20.43 2.15
C LEU A 75 -8.31 20.54 3.63
N ASP A 76 -7.68 21.45 4.38
CA ASP A 76 -7.84 21.58 5.84
C ASP A 76 -9.20 22.20 6.23
N LYS A 77 -9.66 23.24 5.52
CA LYS A 77 -10.90 23.98 5.83
C LYS A 77 -12.17 23.26 5.32
N GLY A 78 -12.08 21.97 5.02
CA GLY A 78 -13.27 21.16 4.70
C GLY A 78 -13.83 21.41 3.30
N GLY A 79 -12.97 21.76 2.33
CA GLY A 79 -13.27 21.76 0.90
C GLY A 79 -13.65 20.35 0.39
N SER A 80 -14.86 19.93 0.76
CA SER A 80 -15.63 18.77 0.28
C SER A 80 -15.06 17.37 0.57
N ALA A 81 -15.96 16.38 0.52
CA ALA A 81 -15.62 14.97 0.42
C ALA A 81 -14.63 14.64 -0.72
N ALA A 82 -14.39 15.57 -1.67
CA ALA A 82 -13.49 15.37 -2.79
C ALA A 82 -12.06 15.03 -2.37
N TRP A 83 -11.52 15.53 -1.25
CA TRP A 83 -10.17 15.11 -0.84
C TRP A 83 -10.11 13.62 -0.49
N ARG A 84 -11.22 13.01 -0.04
CA ARG A 84 -11.30 11.57 0.20
C ARG A 84 -11.34 10.79 -1.10
N GLU A 85 -11.93 11.37 -2.15
CA GLU A 85 -11.97 10.78 -3.49
C GLU A 85 -10.61 10.93 -4.21
N VAL A 86 -9.97 12.10 -4.13
CA VAL A 86 -8.65 12.36 -4.72
C VAL A 86 -7.53 11.69 -3.92
N GLY A 87 -7.73 11.57 -2.61
CA GLY A 87 -6.81 10.92 -1.68
C GLY A 87 -6.97 9.41 -1.58
N ASP A 88 -7.84 8.81 -2.40
CA ASP A 88 -7.92 7.35 -2.52
C ASP A 88 -6.65 6.84 -3.22
N LEU A 89 -5.66 6.49 -2.38
CA LEU A 89 -4.36 5.98 -2.84
C LEU A 89 -4.51 4.71 -3.67
N ALA A 90 -5.56 3.93 -3.46
CA ALA A 90 -5.78 2.72 -4.22
C ALA A 90 -6.24 3.03 -5.64
N ASP A 91 -7.19 3.96 -5.80
CA ASP A 91 -7.63 4.43 -7.11
C ASP A 91 -6.50 5.13 -7.88
N VAL A 92 -5.69 5.96 -7.21
CA VAL A 92 -4.50 6.57 -7.83
C VAL A 92 -3.50 5.51 -8.30
N ALA A 93 -3.18 4.52 -7.45
CA ALA A 93 -2.28 3.43 -7.81
C ALA A 93 -2.82 2.60 -8.98
N GLU A 94 -4.13 2.30 -8.98
CA GLU A 94 -4.82 1.59 -10.06
C GLU A 94 -4.69 2.36 -11.38
N LYS A 95 -5.02 3.66 -11.37
CA LYS A 95 -4.91 4.53 -12.55
C LYS A 95 -3.50 4.57 -13.10
N MET A 96 -2.49 4.73 -12.24
CA MET A 96 -1.08 4.77 -12.64
C MET A 96 -0.63 3.44 -13.24
N LEU A 97 -0.99 2.30 -12.61
CA LEU A 97 -0.60 0.98 -13.09
C LEU A 97 -1.30 0.67 -14.43
N VAL A 98 -2.58 1.04 -14.60
CA VAL A 98 -3.32 0.85 -15.86
C VAL A 98 -2.68 1.68 -16.96
N ALA A 99 -2.39 2.96 -16.69
CA ALA A 99 -1.78 3.86 -17.65
C ALA A 99 -0.40 3.34 -18.09
N LYS A 100 0.38 2.78 -17.16
CA LYS A 100 1.71 2.25 -17.45
C LYS A 100 1.64 0.99 -18.32
N VAL A 101 0.79 0.02 -17.99
CA VAL A 101 0.71 -1.28 -18.67
C VAL A 101 0.04 -1.16 -20.04
N PHE A 102 -1.03 -0.38 -20.15
CA PHE A 102 -1.84 -0.28 -21.36
C PHE A 102 -1.60 1.01 -22.14
N THR A 103 -0.34 1.48 -22.19
CA THR A 103 0.02 2.73 -22.88
C THR A 103 -0.44 2.66 -24.35
N GLY A 104 -1.35 3.56 -24.76
CA GLY A 104 -1.91 3.59 -26.12
C GLY A 104 -3.09 2.65 -26.39
N ALA A 105 -3.41 1.72 -25.49
CA ALA A 105 -4.45 0.70 -25.67
C ALA A 105 -5.71 0.99 -24.82
N LYS A 106 -6.58 1.88 -25.32
CA LYS A 106 -7.78 2.34 -24.57
C LYS A 106 -8.76 1.22 -24.20
N ALA A 107 -9.04 0.29 -25.13
CA ALA A 107 -10.03 -0.77 -24.89
C ALA A 107 -9.58 -1.78 -23.81
N PRO A 108 -8.35 -2.34 -23.85
CA PRO A 108 -7.84 -3.17 -22.77
C PRO A 108 -7.78 -2.46 -21.41
N ALA A 109 -7.43 -1.17 -21.39
CA ALA A 109 -7.43 -0.38 -20.15
C ALA A 109 -8.83 -0.28 -19.51
N LEU A 110 -9.88 -0.06 -20.33
CA LEU A 110 -11.26 -0.05 -19.85
C LEU A 110 -11.70 -1.42 -19.33
N ALA A 111 -11.36 -2.50 -20.04
CA ALA A 111 -11.68 -3.86 -19.60
C ALA A 111 -10.98 -4.23 -18.28
N ALA A 112 -9.71 -3.85 -18.11
CA ALA A 112 -8.96 -4.07 -16.88
C ALA A 112 -9.61 -3.37 -15.69
N ARG A 113 -10.00 -2.08 -15.83
CA ARG A 113 -10.71 -1.34 -14.78
C ARG A 113 -12.04 -1.97 -14.39
N ARG A 114 -12.82 -2.44 -15.37
CA ARG A 114 -14.07 -3.17 -15.09
C ARG A 114 -13.78 -4.45 -14.30
N ARG A 115 -12.78 -5.23 -14.72
CA ARG A 115 -12.41 -6.45 -13.99
C ARG A 115 -11.97 -6.15 -12.55
N PHE A 116 -11.34 -5.01 -12.28
CA PHE A 116 -10.99 -4.61 -10.92
C PHE A 116 -12.21 -4.23 -10.08
N GLN A 117 -13.18 -3.54 -10.67
CA GLN A 117 -14.46 -3.30 -9.99
C GLN A 117 -15.20 -4.60 -9.69
N ASP A 118 -15.21 -5.55 -10.63
CA ASP A 118 -15.80 -6.88 -10.42
C ASP A 118 -15.09 -7.59 -9.27
N LEU A 119 -13.75 -7.63 -9.27
CA LEU A 119 -12.97 -8.28 -8.21
C LEU A 119 -13.16 -7.59 -6.85
N ARG A 120 -13.28 -6.26 -6.83
CA ARG A 120 -13.60 -5.50 -5.61
C ARG A 120 -14.97 -5.90 -5.06
N THR A 121 -15.94 -6.10 -5.94
CA THR A 121 -17.29 -6.56 -5.57
C THR A 121 -17.28 -8.02 -5.11
N GLU A 122 -16.53 -8.90 -5.77
CA GLU A 122 -16.38 -10.31 -5.38
C GLU A 122 -15.73 -10.47 -3.99
N LEU A 123 -14.77 -9.60 -3.66
CA LEU A 123 -14.05 -9.64 -2.38
C LEU A 123 -14.74 -8.86 -1.25
N ALA A 124 -15.57 -7.87 -1.59
CA ALA A 124 -16.35 -7.11 -0.63
C ALA A 124 -17.58 -7.92 -0.21
N GLU A 125 -17.59 -8.37 1.04
CA GLU A 125 -18.82 -8.82 1.68
C GLU A 125 -19.73 -7.60 1.92
N ASP A 126 -21.06 -7.78 2.00
CA ASP A 126 -22.08 -6.71 2.07
C ASP A 126 -21.79 -5.63 3.14
N HIS A 127 -20.96 -5.95 4.14
CA HIS A 127 -20.59 -5.08 5.25
C HIS A 127 -19.09 -5.01 5.52
N ALA A 128 -18.26 -4.98 4.47
CA ALA A 128 -16.80 -4.86 4.62
C ALA A 128 -16.40 -3.64 5.46
N THR A 129 -15.62 -3.86 6.53
CA THR A 129 -15.14 -2.78 7.41
C THR A 129 -14.10 -1.90 6.70
N PRO A 130 -13.82 -0.67 7.18
CA PRO A 130 -12.79 0.19 6.55
C PRO A 130 -11.41 -0.47 6.45
N LEU A 131 -11.03 -1.29 7.44
CA LEU A 131 -9.78 -2.05 7.41
C LEU A 131 -9.80 -3.15 6.35
N GLU A 132 -10.93 -3.84 6.20
CA GLU A 132 -11.11 -4.85 5.16
C GLU A 132 -11.08 -4.24 3.76
N LYS A 133 -11.72 -3.08 3.55
CA LYS A 133 -11.67 -2.34 2.28
C LYS A 133 -10.24 -2.03 1.87
N LEU A 134 -9.44 -1.48 2.79
CA LEU A 134 -8.01 -1.20 2.53
C LEU A 134 -7.23 -2.48 2.18
N ALA A 135 -7.51 -3.60 2.85
CA ALA A 135 -6.86 -4.87 2.57
C ALA A 135 -7.31 -5.47 1.22
N ILE A 136 -8.58 -5.33 0.85
CA ILE A 136 -9.13 -5.71 -0.46
C ILE A 136 -8.42 -4.92 -1.56
N ASP A 137 -8.34 -3.60 -1.42
CA ASP A 137 -7.64 -2.75 -2.40
C ASP A 137 -6.18 -3.17 -2.57
N ARG A 138 -5.51 -3.54 -1.48
CA ARG A 138 -4.14 -4.06 -1.55
C ARG A 138 -4.04 -5.40 -2.29
N VAL A 139 -5.01 -6.31 -2.12
CA VAL A 139 -5.08 -7.58 -2.86
C VAL A 139 -5.26 -7.32 -4.35
N ILE A 140 -6.14 -6.38 -4.72
CA ILE A 140 -6.41 -6.02 -6.12
C ILE A 140 -5.14 -5.44 -6.75
N LEU A 141 -4.53 -4.45 -6.12
CA LEU A 141 -3.31 -3.81 -6.64
C LEU A 141 -2.14 -4.80 -6.74
N ALA A 142 -1.96 -5.68 -5.75
CA ALA A 142 -0.92 -6.69 -5.81
C ALA A 142 -1.15 -7.69 -6.95
N SER A 143 -2.40 -8.12 -7.15
CA SER A 143 -2.76 -9.05 -8.24
C SER A 143 -2.55 -8.39 -9.60
N MET A 144 -2.95 -7.12 -9.74
CA MET A 144 -2.71 -6.35 -10.95
C MET A 144 -1.21 -6.20 -11.23
N PHE A 145 -0.41 -5.93 -10.21
CA PHE A 145 1.04 -5.84 -10.35
C PHE A 145 1.63 -7.17 -10.83
N ALA A 146 1.16 -8.31 -10.32
CA ALA A 146 1.58 -9.62 -10.80
C ALA A 146 1.24 -9.83 -12.29
N CYS A 147 -0.02 -9.57 -12.69
CA CYS A 147 -0.39 -9.67 -14.10
C CYS A 147 0.41 -8.71 -15.00
N ALA A 148 0.73 -7.51 -14.51
CA ALA A 148 1.56 -6.55 -15.23
C ALA A 148 2.99 -7.06 -15.42
N VAL A 149 3.58 -7.66 -14.39
CA VAL A 149 4.90 -8.29 -14.47
C VAL A 149 4.89 -9.43 -15.47
N ASP A 150 3.90 -10.32 -15.42
CA ASP A 150 3.77 -11.44 -16.37
C ASP A 150 3.66 -10.94 -17.82
N PHE A 151 2.85 -9.92 -18.05
CA PHE A 151 2.71 -9.29 -19.36
C PHE A 151 4.04 -8.71 -19.86
N LEU A 152 4.76 -7.96 -19.01
CA LEU A 152 6.05 -7.38 -19.39
C LEU A 152 7.10 -8.45 -19.68
N VAL A 153 7.16 -9.51 -18.86
CA VAL A 153 8.05 -10.66 -19.04
C VAL A 153 7.79 -11.37 -20.37
N ALA A 154 6.51 -11.49 -20.76
CA ALA A 154 6.10 -12.10 -22.02
C ALA A 154 6.31 -11.19 -23.24
N ALA A 155 6.16 -9.87 -23.08
CA ALA A 155 6.36 -8.90 -24.15
C ALA A 155 7.83 -8.65 -24.50
N GLU A 156 8.75 -8.94 -23.59
CA GLU A 156 10.18 -8.80 -23.82
C GLU A 156 10.71 -9.82 -24.84
N GLY A 157 11.12 -9.31 -26.00
CA GLY A 157 11.79 -10.09 -27.05
C GLY A 157 13.20 -10.57 -26.66
N PRO A 158 13.88 -11.26 -27.60
CA PRO A 158 15.27 -11.67 -27.43
C PRO A 158 16.16 -10.42 -27.25
N GLY A 159 16.71 -10.23 -26.04
CA GLY A 159 17.49 -9.05 -25.64
C GLY A 159 16.94 -8.25 -24.46
N GLY A 160 15.77 -8.62 -23.91
CA GLY A 160 15.20 -8.04 -22.69
C GLY A 160 15.94 -8.42 -21.39
N LEU A 161 15.25 -8.36 -20.24
CA LEU A 161 15.77 -8.81 -18.96
C LEU A 161 16.34 -10.24 -19.07
N THR A 162 17.41 -10.50 -18.31
CA THR A 162 17.91 -11.87 -18.14
C THR A 162 16.80 -12.75 -17.57
N SER A 163 16.78 -14.02 -17.95
CA SER A 163 15.79 -15.00 -17.45
C SER A 163 15.69 -14.99 -15.92
N GLU A 164 16.82 -14.86 -15.24
CA GLU A 164 16.91 -14.76 -13.78
C GLU A 164 16.13 -13.55 -13.22
N LYS A 165 16.30 -12.36 -13.83
CA LYS A 165 15.59 -11.16 -13.37
C LYS A 165 14.09 -11.26 -13.60
N ARG A 166 13.65 -11.95 -14.67
CA ARG A 166 12.23 -12.20 -14.94
C ARG A 166 11.62 -13.10 -13.87
N ILE A 167 12.28 -14.24 -13.59
CA ILE A 167 11.86 -15.18 -12.54
C ILE A 167 11.82 -14.46 -11.19
N GLN A 168 12.82 -13.65 -10.87
CA GLN A 168 12.86 -12.89 -9.63
C GLN A 168 11.71 -11.88 -9.54
N ALA A 169 11.42 -11.15 -10.61
CA ALA A 169 10.33 -10.19 -10.65
C ALA A 169 8.97 -10.88 -10.43
N GLN A 170 8.73 -12.01 -11.09
CA GLN A 170 7.51 -12.81 -10.94
C GLN A 170 7.36 -13.33 -9.50
N ALA A 171 8.41 -13.97 -8.96
CA ALA A 171 8.40 -14.48 -7.58
C ALA A 171 8.14 -13.36 -6.54
N LEU A 172 8.69 -12.16 -6.76
CA LEU A 172 8.41 -11.01 -5.91
C LEU A 172 6.97 -10.53 -6.02
N ALA A 173 6.38 -10.55 -7.22
CA ALA A 173 4.99 -10.18 -7.43
C ALA A 173 4.02 -11.17 -6.76
N GLU A 174 4.25 -12.48 -6.94
CA GLU A 174 3.49 -13.54 -6.27
C GLU A 174 3.58 -13.42 -4.74
N LYS A 175 4.78 -13.18 -4.22
CA LYS A 175 4.99 -12.96 -2.78
C LYS A 175 4.17 -11.78 -2.25
N ARG A 176 4.05 -10.69 -3.04
CA ARG A 176 3.22 -9.53 -2.67
C ARG A 176 1.73 -9.87 -2.66
N VAL A 177 1.24 -10.63 -3.64
CA VAL A 177 -0.15 -11.12 -3.68
C VAL A 177 -0.46 -11.94 -2.44
N HIS A 178 0.39 -12.93 -2.12
CA HIS A 178 0.20 -13.78 -0.94
C HIS A 178 0.20 -12.98 0.36
N ALA A 179 1.12 -12.01 0.50
CA ALA A 179 1.17 -11.15 1.67
C ALA A 179 -0.11 -10.28 1.80
N ALA A 180 -0.65 -9.79 0.68
CA ALA A 180 -1.90 -9.03 0.67
C ALA A 180 -3.09 -9.91 1.07
N MET A 181 -3.19 -11.14 0.57
CA MET A 181 -4.25 -12.08 0.94
C MET A 181 -4.22 -12.40 2.44
N LYS A 182 -3.03 -12.64 3.01
CA LYS A 182 -2.86 -12.81 4.45
C LYS A 182 -3.32 -11.59 5.24
N SER A 183 -2.97 -10.38 4.77
CA SER A 183 -3.42 -9.13 5.40
C SER A 183 -4.94 -9.01 5.41
N LEU A 184 -5.63 -9.40 4.34
CA LEU A 184 -7.09 -9.42 4.28
C LEU A 184 -7.68 -10.43 5.25
N GLN A 185 -7.11 -11.63 5.33
CA GLN A 185 -7.54 -12.63 6.30
C GLN A 185 -7.42 -12.10 7.74
N THR A 186 -6.28 -11.51 8.10
CA THR A 186 -6.06 -10.92 9.43
C THR A 186 -7.04 -9.77 9.69
N ALA A 187 -7.31 -8.91 8.71
CA ALA A 187 -8.31 -7.84 8.84
C ALA A 187 -9.72 -8.39 9.15
N ARG A 188 -10.12 -9.48 8.50
CA ARG A 188 -11.40 -10.17 8.74
C ARG A 188 -11.45 -10.84 10.12
N GLU A 189 -10.35 -11.41 10.58
CA GLU A 189 -10.24 -11.98 11.92
C GLU A 189 -10.41 -10.91 13.00
N ILE A 190 -9.73 -9.76 12.84
CA ILE A 190 -9.86 -8.60 13.75
C ILE A 190 -11.29 -8.06 13.74
N SER A 191 -11.90 -7.89 12.57
CA SER A 191 -13.27 -7.38 12.44
C SER A 191 -14.29 -8.30 13.10
N ARG A 192 -14.18 -9.61 12.90
CA ARG A 192 -15.05 -10.60 13.58
C ARG A 192 -14.86 -10.60 15.10
N ALA A 193 -13.62 -10.49 15.57
CA ALA A 193 -13.33 -10.41 17.00
C ALA A 193 -13.91 -9.14 17.65
N ALA A 194 -13.90 -8.01 16.94
CA ALA A 194 -14.48 -6.76 17.42
C ALA A 194 -16.01 -6.83 17.56
N VAL A 195 -16.71 -7.48 16.61
CA VAL A 195 -18.17 -7.66 16.66
C VAL A 195 -18.60 -8.61 17.77
N ALA A 196 -17.78 -9.62 18.11
CA ALA A 196 -18.06 -10.56 19.19
C ALA A 196 -17.99 -9.94 20.62
N GLY A 197 -17.65 -8.65 20.72
CA GLY A 197 -17.62 -7.87 21.95
C GLY A 197 -16.26 -7.92 22.68
N PRO A 198 -15.91 -6.87 23.44
CA PRO A 198 -14.57 -6.69 24.03
C PRO A 198 -14.20 -7.66 25.17
N LEU A 199 -15.02 -8.67 25.47
CA LEU A 199 -14.97 -9.39 26.75
C LEU A 199 -14.31 -10.78 26.74
N ARG A 200 -13.65 -11.22 25.66
CA ARG A 200 -13.03 -12.57 25.65
C ARG A 200 -11.52 -12.67 25.38
N LEU A 201 -10.83 -11.58 25.05
CA LEU A 201 -9.39 -11.68 24.73
C LEU A 201 -8.45 -11.73 25.95
N PHE A 202 -8.96 -11.51 27.17
CA PHE A 202 -8.20 -11.67 28.43
C PHE A 202 -8.69 -12.81 29.32
N GLY A 203 -9.66 -13.61 28.87
CA GLY A 203 -10.19 -14.75 29.61
C GLY A 203 -9.45 -16.05 29.31
N SER A 204 -8.91 -16.68 30.36
CA SER A 204 -8.40 -18.06 30.43
C SER A 204 -7.13 -18.41 29.66
N ARG A 205 -6.01 -17.79 30.02
CA ARG A 205 -4.76 -18.55 30.24
C ARG A 205 -4.52 -18.73 31.74
N THR A 206 -5.55 -19.15 32.48
CA THR A 206 -5.30 -19.90 33.72
C THR A 206 -4.71 -21.22 33.27
N ARG A 207 -3.38 -21.27 33.23
CA ARG A 207 -2.62 -22.52 33.27
C ARG A 207 -3.19 -23.27 34.47
N SER A 208 -4.09 -24.23 34.23
CA SER A 208 -4.36 -25.27 35.20
C SER A 208 -3.03 -25.99 35.33
N THR A 209 -2.23 -25.58 36.30
CA THR A 209 -1.16 -26.40 36.87
C THR A 209 -1.87 -27.57 37.54
N GLU A 210 -2.37 -28.50 36.73
CA GLU A 210 -2.74 -29.81 37.20
C GLU A 210 -1.40 -30.49 37.53
N PRO A 211 -1.08 -30.73 38.81
CA PRO A 211 0.16 -31.37 39.17
C PRO A 211 0.15 -32.80 38.61
N PRO A 212 1.27 -33.30 38.07
CA PRO A 212 1.35 -34.70 37.65
C PRO A 212 1.14 -35.59 38.88
N LEU A 213 0.03 -36.34 38.89
CA LEU A 213 -0.20 -37.45 39.81
C LEU A 213 0.98 -38.42 39.69
N ARG A 214 1.87 -38.40 40.69
CA ARG A 214 2.89 -39.43 40.87
C ARG A 214 2.18 -40.75 41.13
N ALA A 215 2.29 -41.69 40.19
CA ALA A 215 1.93 -43.08 40.40
C ALA A 215 2.78 -43.65 41.54
N ALA A 216 2.12 -44.10 42.60
CA ALA A 216 2.74 -44.86 43.66
C ALA A 216 3.05 -46.26 43.14
N THR A 217 4.32 -46.62 43.18
CA THR A 217 4.84 -47.99 43.07
C THR A 217 4.25 -48.88 44.16
N GLY A 218 3.67 -50.01 43.74
CA GLY A 218 3.43 -51.21 44.54
C GLY A 218 3.94 -52.42 43.76
#